data_AF-A0A1T1DQ62-F1
#
_entry.id   AF-A0A1T1DQ62-F1
#
_cell.length_a   1.000
_cell.length_b   1.000
_cell.length_c   1.000
_cell.angle_alpha   90.00
_cell.angle_beta   90.00
_cell.angle_gamma   90.00
#
_symmetry.space_group_name_H-M   'P 1'
#
loop_
_entity.id
_entity.type
_entity.pdbx_description
1 polymer ?
#
loop_
_entity_poly.entity_id
_entity_poly.type
_entity_poly.pdbx_seq_one_letter_code
_entity_poly.pdbx_strand_id
1 'polypeptide(L)'
;MKSIFQIFVYSILLILLLLVKDTFSEDMSGGHEDAKKLLEEKRYLEAEKLAISLLTNNPSDVNAEYILTSAWVGLGREEIKKGNVDKAVELLKKASLKWPFDQELKKEIELLRGISFKKNVSSPSSHIHDKNYAMFILVKETYDSIQELKLEIHSLANNKESDYYRQELASSSRREIIYVIIISAITLVSLLNIFAFYFLIQKKKQ
;
A
#
# COMPACT_ATOMS: atom_id res chain seq x y z
N MET A 1 -12.93 -30.18 -35.98
CA MET A 1 -13.89 -29.76 -34.92
C MET A 1 -13.37 -29.98 -33.50
N LYS A 2 -12.75 -31.13 -33.16
CA LYS A 2 -12.26 -31.41 -31.79
C LYS A 2 -11.26 -30.37 -31.23
N SER A 3 -10.32 -29.89 -32.05
CA SER A 3 -9.30 -28.92 -31.61
C SER A 3 -9.87 -27.53 -31.31
N ILE A 4 -10.92 -27.10 -32.02
CA ILE A 4 -11.58 -25.79 -31.83
C ILE A 4 -12.43 -25.81 -30.56
N PHE A 5 -13.11 -26.93 -30.31
CA PHE A 5 -13.87 -27.14 -29.07
C PHE A 5 -12.96 -27.11 -27.84
N GLN A 6 -11.77 -27.72 -27.94
CA GLN A 6 -10.78 -27.74 -26.86
C GLN A 6 -10.29 -26.34 -26.49
N ILE A 7 -9.98 -25.51 -27.50
CA ILE A 7 -9.55 -24.11 -27.29
C ILE A 7 -10.66 -23.31 -26.59
N PHE A 8 -11.93 -23.54 -26.98
CA PHE A 8 -13.07 -22.87 -26.36
C PHE A 8 -13.23 -23.24 -24.87
N VAL A 9 -13.06 -24.53 -24.55
CA VAL A 9 -13.11 -25.02 -23.17
C VAL A 9 -11.97 -24.46 -22.32
N TYR A 10 -10.74 -24.44 -22.84
CA TYR A 10 -9.60 -23.85 -22.11
C TYR A 10 -9.74 -22.34 -21.93
N SER A 11 -10.31 -21.63 -22.91
CA SER A 11 -10.58 -20.19 -22.79
C SER A 11 -11.62 -19.89 -21.70
N ILE A 12 -12.69 -20.69 -21.61
CA ILE A 12 -13.71 -20.55 -20.56
C ILE A 12 -13.11 -20.84 -19.19
N LEU A 13 -12.29 -21.89 -19.08
CA LEU A 13 -11.63 -22.25 -17.83
C LEU A 13 -10.64 -21.17 -17.36
N LEU A 14 -9.91 -20.55 -18.29
CA LEU A 14 -9.01 -19.43 -18.01
C LEU A 14 -9.78 -18.18 -17.54
N ILE A 15 -10.90 -17.85 -18.18
CA ILE A 15 -11.77 -16.73 -17.76
C ILE A 15 -12.34 -16.99 -16.37
N LEU A 16 -12.77 -18.22 -16.07
CA LEU A 16 -13.26 -18.61 -14.76
C LEU A 16 -12.16 -18.49 -13.68
N LEU A 17 -10.93 -18.90 -14.00
CA LEU A 17 -9.78 -18.80 -13.10
C LEU A 17 -9.41 -17.33 -12.80
N LEU A 18 -9.50 -16.45 -13.81
CA LEU A 18 -9.27 -15.02 -13.64
C LEU A 18 -10.38 -14.37 -12.80
N LEU A 19 -11.64 -14.78 -12.99
CA LEU A 19 -12.78 -14.27 -12.22
C LEU A 19 -12.70 -14.65 -10.73
N VAL A 20 -12.20 -15.84 -10.41
CA VAL A 20 -12.02 -16.28 -9.01
C VAL A 20 -10.92 -15.48 -8.29
N LYS A 21 -9.91 -14.97 -9.02
CA LYS A 21 -8.79 -14.25 -8.40
C LYS A 21 -9.21 -12.88 -7.82
N ASP A 22 -10.22 -12.24 -8.41
CA ASP A 22 -10.78 -10.97 -7.89
C ASP A 22 -11.79 -11.19 -6.74
N THR A 23 -12.34 -12.40 -6.58
CA THR A 23 -13.34 -12.70 -5.52
C THR A 23 -12.76 -12.94 -4.12
N PHE A 24 -11.44 -12.88 -3.95
CA PHE A 24 -10.79 -12.97 -2.63
C PHE A 24 -10.42 -11.60 -2.03
N SER A 25 -10.86 -10.50 -2.64
CA SER A 25 -11.02 -9.25 -1.91
C SER A 25 -12.31 -9.37 -1.11
N GLU A 26 -12.19 -9.64 0.18
CA GLU A 26 -13.33 -9.55 1.11
C GLU A 26 -13.80 -8.09 1.07
N ASP A 27 -14.88 -7.84 0.31
CA ASP A 27 -15.52 -6.52 0.22
C ASP A 27 -16.00 -6.16 1.63
N MET A 28 -15.15 -5.43 2.35
CA MET A 28 -15.48 -4.86 3.64
C MET A 28 -16.43 -3.68 3.39
N SER A 29 -17.71 -4.01 3.20
CA SER A 29 -18.82 -3.05 3.10
C SER A 29 -19.23 -2.61 4.51
N GLY A 30 -18.39 -1.80 5.15
CA GLY A 30 -18.67 -1.19 6.46
C GLY A 30 -18.57 0.33 6.42
N GLY A 31 -19.32 1.01 7.26
CA GLY A 31 -19.24 2.46 7.43
C GLY A 31 -18.19 2.88 8.47
N HIS A 32 -18.13 4.18 8.77
CA HIS A 32 -17.28 4.71 9.83
C HIS A 32 -17.59 4.11 11.21
N GLU A 33 -18.87 3.84 11.49
CA GLU A 33 -19.30 3.23 12.75
C GLU A 33 -18.80 1.80 12.91
N ASP A 34 -18.80 1.02 11.83
CA ASP A 34 -18.26 -0.35 11.84
C ASP A 34 -16.76 -0.33 12.11
N ALA A 35 -16.05 0.59 11.45
CA ALA A 35 -14.61 0.74 11.64
C ALA A 35 -14.25 1.23 13.05
N LYS A 36 -15.08 2.12 13.63
CA LYS A 36 -14.93 2.56 15.02
C LYS A 36 -15.19 1.42 16.00
N LYS A 37 -16.22 0.60 15.76
CA LYS A 37 -16.48 -0.61 16.54
C LYS A 37 -15.30 -1.58 16.50
N LEU A 38 -14.67 -1.78 15.34
CA LEU A 38 -13.46 -2.60 15.22
C LEU A 38 -12.29 -2.05 16.06
N LEU A 39 -12.14 -0.72 16.17
CA LEU A 39 -11.14 -0.11 17.06
C LEU A 39 -11.44 -0.40 18.54
N GLU A 40 -12.71 -0.30 18.95
CA GLU A 40 -13.16 -0.61 20.31
C GLU A 40 -12.93 -2.09 20.67
N GLU A 41 -13.17 -2.99 19.70
CA GLU A 41 -12.90 -4.43 19.79
C GLU A 41 -11.40 -4.77 19.70
N LYS A 42 -10.52 -3.78 19.52
CA LYS A 42 -9.07 -3.94 19.31
C LYS A 42 -8.70 -4.75 18.06
N ARG A 43 -9.60 -4.86 17.09
CA ARG A 43 -9.37 -5.50 15.79
C ARG A 43 -8.72 -4.51 14.84
N TYR A 44 -7.53 -4.03 15.21
CA TYR A 44 -6.90 -2.87 14.56
C TYR A 44 -6.54 -3.13 13.09
N LEU A 45 -6.18 -4.36 12.72
CA LEU A 45 -5.86 -4.71 11.33
C LEU A 45 -7.10 -4.66 10.41
N GLU A 46 -8.25 -4.99 10.96
CA GLU A 46 -9.52 -4.93 10.21
C GLU A 46 -10.02 -3.49 10.13
N ALA A 47 -9.87 -2.72 11.21
CA ALA A 47 -10.14 -1.29 11.20
C ALA A 47 -9.26 -0.54 10.18
N GLU A 48 -7.97 -0.90 10.07
CA GLU A 48 -7.07 -0.34 9.05
C GLU A 48 -7.57 -0.62 7.63
N LYS A 49 -7.89 -1.89 7.32
CA LYS A 49 -8.40 -2.28 5.99
C LYS A 49 -9.67 -1.54 5.62
N LEU A 50 -10.62 -1.45 6.56
CA LEU A 50 -11.88 -0.77 6.32
C LEU A 50 -11.68 0.74 6.14
N ALA A 51 -10.80 1.37 6.92
CA ALA A 51 -10.48 2.78 6.76
C ALA A 51 -9.81 3.08 5.40
N ILE A 52 -8.93 2.20 4.91
CA ILE A 52 -8.33 2.31 3.57
C ILE A 52 -9.41 2.20 2.49
N SER A 53 -10.37 1.28 2.63
CA SER A 53 -11.51 1.16 1.71
C SER A 53 -12.34 2.45 1.66
N LEU A 54 -12.65 3.03 2.83
CA LEU A 54 -13.37 4.30 2.92
C LEU A 54 -12.60 5.46 2.27
N LEU A 55 -11.28 5.55 2.51
CA LEU A 55 -10.42 6.56 1.90
C LEU A 55 -10.22 6.37 0.39
N THR A 56 -10.33 5.15 -0.11
CA THR A 56 -10.27 4.88 -1.56
C THR A 56 -11.46 5.52 -2.28
N ASN A 57 -12.64 5.48 -1.65
CA ASN A 57 -13.85 6.11 -2.18
C ASN A 57 -13.86 7.64 -1.94
N ASN A 58 -13.34 8.10 -0.80
CA ASN A 58 -13.22 9.51 -0.46
C ASN A 58 -11.88 9.83 0.23
N PRO A 59 -10.84 10.22 -0.53
CA PRO A 59 -9.50 10.44 0.02
C PRO A 59 -9.38 11.59 1.03
N SER A 60 -10.37 12.49 1.08
CA SER A 60 -10.40 13.64 2.00
C SER A 60 -11.31 13.39 3.22
N ASP A 61 -11.73 12.15 3.45
CA ASP A 61 -12.57 11.78 4.58
C ASP A 61 -11.78 11.81 5.90
N VAL A 62 -11.99 12.89 6.66
CA VAL A 62 -11.33 13.13 7.95
C VAL A 62 -11.65 12.04 8.97
N ASN A 63 -12.85 11.46 8.95
CA ASN A 63 -13.23 10.40 9.88
C ASN A 63 -12.49 9.10 9.55
N ALA A 64 -12.44 8.74 8.27
CA ALA A 64 -11.70 7.56 7.82
C ALA A 64 -10.19 7.70 8.07
N GLU A 65 -9.63 8.90 7.88
CA GLU A 65 -8.24 9.20 8.22
C GLU A 65 -7.98 9.09 9.74
N TYR A 66 -8.89 9.60 10.57
CA TYR A 66 -8.82 9.44 12.02
C TYR A 66 -8.86 7.97 12.45
N ILE A 67 -9.73 7.15 11.84
CA ILE A 67 -9.83 5.72 12.10
C ILE A 67 -8.52 5.02 11.71
N LEU A 68 -7.99 5.30 10.52
CA LEU A 68 -6.74 4.72 10.01
C LEU A 68 -5.56 5.01 10.95
N THR A 69 -5.40 6.28 11.31
CA THR A 69 -4.32 6.72 12.22
C THR A 69 -4.47 6.11 13.62
N SER A 70 -5.70 5.96 14.12
CA SER A 70 -5.99 5.26 15.38
C SER A 70 -5.67 3.77 15.30
N ALA A 71 -5.96 3.12 14.17
CA ALA A 71 -5.62 1.72 13.93
C ALA A 71 -4.10 1.50 13.96
N TRP A 72 -3.32 2.40 13.35
CA TRP A 72 -1.85 2.34 13.40
C TRP A 72 -1.31 2.46 14.82
N VAL A 73 -1.88 3.33 15.66
CA VAL A 73 -1.48 3.42 17.08
C VAL A 73 -1.77 2.12 17.82
N GLY A 74 -2.95 1.54 17.60
CA GLY A 74 -3.34 0.25 18.16
C GLY A 74 -2.39 -0.88 17.75
N LEU A 75 -2.13 -1.02 16.44
CA LEU A 75 -1.19 -1.99 15.88
C LEU A 75 0.22 -1.79 16.44
N GLY A 76 0.69 -0.54 16.51
CA GLY A 76 1.99 -0.22 17.07
C GLY A 76 2.11 -0.73 18.51
N ARG A 77 1.10 -0.49 19.33
CA ARG A 77 1.05 -0.97 20.72
C ARG A 77 0.96 -2.49 20.84
N GLU A 78 0.31 -3.18 19.90
CA GLU A 78 0.34 -4.64 19.84
C GLU A 78 1.73 -5.17 19.49
N GLU A 79 2.43 -4.54 18.55
CA GLU A 79 3.79 -4.94 18.18
C GLU A 79 4.77 -4.73 19.34
N ILE A 80 4.57 -3.71 20.19
CA ILE A 80 5.34 -3.56 21.45
C ILE A 80 5.13 -4.79 22.34
N LYS A 81 3.88 -5.23 22.53
CA LYS A 81 3.56 -6.41 23.35
C LYS A 81 4.16 -7.70 22.78
N LYS A 82 4.28 -7.79 21.45
CA LYS A 82 4.95 -8.89 20.74
C LYS A 82 6.48 -8.81 20.80
N GLY A 83 7.04 -7.70 21.30
CA GLY A 83 8.48 -7.45 21.36
C GLY A 83 9.08 -6.90 20.05
N ASN A 84 8.25 -6.61 19.05
CA ASN A 84 8.64 -6.09 17.74
C ASN A 84 8.76 -4.55 17.78
N VAL A 85 9.72 -4.06 18.56
CA VAL A 85 9.88 -2.62 18.86
C VAL A 85 10.09 -1.78 17.59
N ASP A 86 10.84 -2.28 16.61
CA ASP A 86 11.12 -1.51 15.39
C ASP A 86 9.86 -1.30 14.53
N LYS A 87 9.05 -2.37 14.38
CA LYS A 87 7.76 -2.31 13.66
C LYS A 87 6.76 -1.42 14.41
N ALA A 88 6.75 -1.47 15.74
CA ALA A 88 5.95 -0.56 16.56
C ALA A 88 6.34 0.90 16.32
N VAL A 89 7.64 1.21 16.33
CA VAL A 89 8.16 2.56 16.10
C VAL A 89 7.83 3.07 14.69
N GLU A 90 7.82 2.20 13.68
CA GLU A 90 7.37 2.56 12.33
C GLU A 90 5.89 2.97 12.31
N LEU A 91 5.01 2.12 12.86
CA LEU A 91 3.57 2.36 12.89
C LEU A 91 3.21 3.63 13.68
N LEU A 92 3.81 3.82 14.85
CA LEU A 92 3.58 5.00 15.69
C LEU A 92 4.09 6.28 15.01
N LYS A 93 5.20 6.22 14.27
CA LYS A 93 5.66 7.36 13.45
C LYS A 93 4.66 7.73 12.35
N LYS A 94 4.06 6.73 11.68
CA LYS A 94 3.03 6.98 10.65
C LYS A 94 1.85 7.74 11.24
N ALA A 95 1.38 7.34 12.42
CA ALA A 95 0.32 8.06 13.14
C ALA A 95 0.76 9.47 13.59
N SER A 96 1.99 9.62 14.10
CA SER A 96 2.54 10.90 14.57
C SER A 96 2.60 11.97 13.48
N LEU A 97 2.77 11.60 12.21
CA LEU A 97 2.75 12.56 11.10
C LEU A 97 1.38 13.23 10.94
N LYS A 98 0.30 12.52 11.30
CA LYS A 98 -1.08 13.01 11.23
C LYS A 98 -1.52 13.71 12.51
N TRP A 99 -0.92 13.36 13.65
CA TRP A 99 -1.21 13.96 14.96
C TRP A 99 0.01 14.72 15.52
N PRO A 100 0.45 15.83 14.89
CA PRO A 100 1.70 16.52 15.25
C PRO A 100 1.71 17.11 16.66
N PHE A 101 0.53 17.35 17.25
CA PHE A 101 0.38 17.93 18.57
C PHE A 101 0.23 16.90 19.70
N ASP A 102 0.15 15.61 19.37
CA ASP A 102 0.05 14.54 20.36
C ASP A 102 1.40 14.34 21.08
N GLN A 103 1.53 14.98 22.24
CA GLN A 103 2.74 14.90 23.06
C GLN A 103 2.91 13.51 23.69
N GLU A 104 1.83 12.76 23.91
CA GLU A 104 1.89 11.43 24.51
C GLU A 104 2.48 10.45 23.49
N LEU A 105 1.97 10.45 22.26
CA LEU A 105 2.48 9.63 21.16
C LEU A 105 3.95 9.93 20.87
N LYS A 106 4.34 11.21 20.89
CA LYS A 106 5.75 11.62 20.70
C LYS A 106 6.66 11.05 21.80
N LYS A 107 6.25 11.16 23.06
CA LYS A 107 6.99 10.60 24.21
C LYS A 107 7.08 9.07 24.12
N GLU A 108 5.99 8.41 23.73
CA GLU A 108 5.93 6.95 23.55
C GLU A 108 6.98 6.50 22.51
N ILE A 109 7.06 7.17 21.37
CA ILE A 109 8.06 6.87 20.32
C ILE A 109 9.49 7.10 20.82
N GLU A 110 9.76 8.18 21.54
CA GLU A 110 11.09 8.50 22.08
C GLU A 110 11.56 7.44 23.09
N LEU A 111 10.67 7.00 24.00
CA LEU A 111 10.94 5.94 24.96
C LEU A 111 11.26 4.61 24.27
N LEU A 112 10.47 4.22 23.27
CA LEU A 112 10.68 2.97 22.52
C LEU A 112 12.00 2.98 21.75
N ARG A 113 12.39 4.12 21.17
CA ARG A 113 13.73 4.26 20.57
C ARG A 113 14.84 4.09 21.60
N GLY A 114 14.72 4.72 22.78
CA GLY A 114 15.69 4.57 23.86
C GLY A 114 15.89 3.12 24.31
N ILE A 115 14.83 2.32 24.34
CA ILE A 115 14.88 0.89 24.65
C ILE A 115 15.60 0.10 23.54
N SER A 116 15.31 0.39 22.27
CA SER A 116 15.98 -0.22 21.11
C SER A 116 17.50 0.05 21.14
N PHE A 117 17.91 1.28 21.48
CA PHE A 117 19.33 1.63 21.63
C PHE A 117 20.02 0.94 22.82
N LYS A 118 19.35 0.82 23.97
CA LYS A 118 19.96 0.27 25.20
C LYS A 118 20.18 -1.24 25.14
N LYS A 119 19.37 -1.98 24.37
CA LYS A 119 19.56 -3.43 24.16
C LYS A 119 20.88 -3.74 23.43
N ASN A 120 21.45 -2.79 22.70
CA ASN A 120 22.68 -2.94 21.94
C ASN A 120 23.95 -2.47 22.68
N VAL A 121 23.84 -1.92 23.91
CA VAL A 121 25.00 -1.40 24.65
C VAL A 121 25.05 -2.00 26.06
N SER A 122 25.75 -3.13 26.20
CA SER A 122 26.25 -3.63 27.49
C SER A 122 27.68 -3.11 27.71
N SER A 123 27.93 -2.55 28.90
CA SER A 123 29.17 -1.86 29.38
C SER A 123 30.18 -2.86 30.02
N PRO A 124 31.47 -2.55 30.38
CA PRO A 124 31.93 -1.30 31.02
C PRO A 124 33.42 -0.80 30.82
N SER A 125 33.64 0.47 31.20
CA SER A 125 34.67 0.97 32.15
C SER A 125 35.36 2.30 31.77
N SER A 126 35.78 2.99 32.83
CA SER A 126 36.24 4.37 32.98
C SER A 126 37.51 4.77 32.22
N HIS A 127 37.51 5.97 31.62
CA HIS A 127 38.57 6.99 31.76
C HIS A 127 38.02 8.35 31.28
N ILE A 128 37.83 9.24 32.25
CA ILE A 128 37.03 10.46 32.20
C ILE A 128 37.99 11.64 32.02
N HIS A 129 38.09 12.18 30.80
CA HIS A 129 37.70 13.58 30.51
C HIS A 129 37.96 13.99 29.06
N ASP A 130 38.98 13.44 28.37
CA ASP A 130 39.29 13.81 26.98
C ASP A 130 38.50 12.99 25.93
N LYS A 131 38.21 11.72 26.21
CA LYS A 131 37.42 10.87 25.32
C LYS A 131 35.98 11.35 25.17
N ASN A 132 35.41 12.03 26.17
CA ASN A 132 34.02 12.46 26.12
C ASN A 132 33.79 13.60 25.13
N TYR A 133 34.76 14.50 24.94
CA TYR A 133 34.66 15.56 23.92
C TYR A 133 34.84 15.01 22.51
N ALA A 134 35.84 14.14 22.30
CA ALA A 134 36.01 13.46 21.01
C ALA A 134 34.81 12.55 20.67
N MET A 135 34.26 11.86 21.68
CA MET A 135 33.07 11.03 21.52
C MET A 135 31.82 11.87 21.28
N PHE A 136 31.67 13.01 21.94
CA PHE A 136 30.57 13.94 21.68
C PHE A 136 30.66 14.53 20.26
N ILE A 137 31.86 14.87 19.78
CA ILE A 137 32.08 15.34 18.41
C ILE A 137 31.75 14.23 17.40
N LEU A 138 32.24 13.01 17.62
CA LEU A 138 31.92 11.86 16.77
C LEU A 138 30.42 11.52 16.80
N VAL A 139 29.77 11.60 17.96
CA VAL A 139 28.32 11.37 18.09
C VAL A 139 27.53 12.47 17.38
N LYS A 140 28.00 13.72 17.46
CA LYS A 140 27.37 14.83 16.74
C LYS A 140 27.55 14.70 15.23
N GLU A 141 28.76 14.38 14.78
CA GLU A 141 29.07 14.21 13.36
C GLU A 141 28.32 13.02 12.76
N THR A 142 28.27 11.89 13.47
CA THR A 142 27.45 10.74 13.06
C THR A 142 25.96 11.05 13.09
N TYR A 143 25.47 11.80 14.07
CA TYR A 143 24.07 12.25 14.11
C TYR A 143 23.75 13.16 12.92
N ASP A 144 24.63 14.12 12.61
CA ASP A 144 24.47 15.05 11.49
C ASP A 144 24.48 14.28 10.15
N SER A 145 25.41 13.34 9.96
CA SER A 145 25.42 12.46 8.78
C SER A 145 24.17 11.57 8.68
N ILE A 146 23.64 11.09 9.81
CA ILE A 146 22.37 10.32 9.81
C ILE A 146 21.19 11.22 9.40
N GLN A 147 21.15 12.48 9.83
CA GLN A 147 20.09 13.40 9.41
C GLN A 147 20.21 13.72 7.91
N GLU A 148 21.42 13.93 7.41
CA GLU A 148 21.67 14.18 5.99
C GLU A 148 21.27 12.97 5.14
N LEU A 149 21.69 11.76 5.51
CA LEU A 149 21.27 10.52 4.85
C LEU A 149 19.76 10.32 4.90
N LYS A 150 19.11 10.70 6.00
CA LYS A 150 17.65 10.61 6.13
C LYS A 150 16.95 11.59 5.18
N LEU A 151 17.48 12.81 5.03
CA LEU A 151 16.98 13.79 4.06
C LEU A 151 17.21 13.29 2.63
N GLU A 152 18.38 12.71 2.35
CA GLU A 152 18.70 12.14 1.04
C GLU A 152 17.78 10.96 0.70
N ILE A 153 17.57 10.02 1.63
CA ILE A 153 16.62 8.92 1.48
C ILE A 153 15.20 9.44 1.28
N HIS A 154 14.79 10.48 2.02
CA HIS A 154 13.47 11.08 1.85
C HIS A 154 13.33 11.72 0.47
N SER A 155 14.38 12.38 -0.04
CA SER A 155 14.39 12.95 -1.38
C SER A 155 14.37 11.88 -2.48
N LEU A 156 15.12 10.79 -2.30
CA LEU A 156 15.14 9.63 -3.20
C LEU A 156 13.81 8.88 -3.19
N ALA A 157 13.18 8.74 -2.02
CA ALA A 157 11.85 8.14 -1.89
C ALA A 157 10.79 8.98 -2.60
N ASN A 158 10.80 10.30 -2.41
CA ASN A 158 9.85 11.21 -3.05
C ASN A 158 10.05 11.25 -4.58
N ASN A 159 11.31 11.23 -5.05
CA ASN A 159 11.62 11.13 -6.48
C ASN A 159 11.17 9.79 -7.05
N LYS A 160 11.43 8.68 -6.36
CA LYS A 160 11.03 7.33 -6.80
C LYS A 160 9.51 7.17 -6.83
N GLU A 161 8.80 7.76 -5.89
CA GLU A 161 7.34 7.81 -5.88
C GLU A 161 6.80 8.63 -7.06
N SER A 162 7.39 9.80 -7.34
CA SER A 162 7.03 10.61 -8.51
C SER A 162 7.31 9.91 -9.85
N ASP A 163 8.42 9.17 -9.95
CA ASP A 163 8.79 8.41 -11.15
C ASP A 163 7.90 7.17 -11.32
N TYR A 164 7.54 6.51 -10.22
CA TYR A 164 6.59 5.39 -10.21
C TYR A 164 5.20 5.83 -10.71
N TYR A 165 4.64 6.92 -10.20
CA TYR A 165 3.34 7.43 -10.68
C TYR A 165 3.39 7.85 -12.16
N ARG A 166 4.47 8.49 -12.61
CA ARG A 166 4.64 8.85 -14.03
C ARG A 166 4.77 7.61 -14.92
N GLN A 167 5.44 6.56 -14.46
CA GLN A 167 5.59 5.31 -15.18
C GLN A 167 4.29 4.50 -15.20
N GLU A 168 3.53 4.49 -14.11
CA GLU A 168 2.25 3.79 -14.01
C GLU A 168 1.18 4.44 -14.90
N LEU A 169 1.06 5.77 -14.86
CA LEU A 169 0.19 6.54 -15.77
C LEU A 169 0.54 6.29 -17.25
N ALA A 170 1.83 6.28 -17.59
CA ALA A 170 2.27 5.98 -18.96
C ALA A 170 2.02 4.51 -19.35
N SER A 171 2.05 3.58 -18.39
CA SER A 171 1.78 2.15 -18.62
C SER A 171 0.29 1.84 -18.73
N SER A 172 -0.58 2.54 -18.00
CA SER A 172 -2.04 2.40 -18.09
C SER A 172 -2.52 2.87 -19.44
N SER A 173 -2.08 4.06 -19.86
CA SER A 173 -2.42 4.64 -21.17
C SER A 173 -2.02 3.72 -22.34
N ARG A 174 -0.83 3.08 -22.29
CA ARG A 174 -0.43 2.11 -23.34
C ARG A 174 -1.31 0.86 -23.35
N ARG A 175 -1.72 0.35 -22.18
CA ARG A 175 -2.59 -0.83 -22.08
C ARG A 175 -3.99 -0.52 -22.61
N GLU A 176 -4.55 0.63 -22.27
CA GLU A 176 -5.84 1.11 -22.78
C GLU A 176 -5.85 1.21 -24.30
N ILE A 177 -4.79 1.77 -24.91
CA ILE A 177 -4.66 1.84 -26.38
C ILE A 177 -4.65 0.44 -26.99
N ILE A 178 -3.93 -0.51 -26.40
CA ILE A 178 -3.88 -1.90 -26.89
C ILE A 178 -5.26 -2.56 -26.79
N TYR A 179 -5.98 -2.39 -25.68
CA TYR A 179 -7.33 -2.94 -25.52
C TYR A 179 -8.32 -2.34 -26.54
N VAL A 180 -8.25 -1.04 -26.80
CA VAL A 180 -9.09 -0.37 -27.80
C VAL A 180 -8.82 -0.93 -29.20
N ILE A 181 -7.55 -1.16 -29.55
CA ILE A 181 -7.16 -1.76 -30.84
C ILE A 181 -7.73 -3.19 -30.97
N ILE A 182 -7.62 -4.01 -29.92
CA ILE A 182 -8.11 -5.40 -29.93
C ILE A 182 -9.64 -5.42 -30.07
N ILE A 183 -10.35 -4.61 -29.30
CA ILE A 183 -11.83 -4.52 -29.36
C ILE A 183 -12.27 -4.01 -30.74
N SER A 184 -11.57 -3.01 -31.29
CA SER A 184 -11.84 -2.50 -32.64
C SER A 184 -11.63 -3.58 -33.72
N ALA A 185 -10.58 -4.38 -33.63
CA ALA A 185 -10.36 -5.48 -34.57
C ALA A 185 -11.45 -6.56 -34.48
N ILE A 186 -11.86 -6.95 -33.27
CA ILE A 186 -12.91 -7.97 -33.06
C ILE A 186 -14.26 -7.48 -33.58
N THR A 187 -14.61 -6.23 -33.30
CA THR A 187 -15.86 -5.62 -33.77
C THR A 187 -15.91 -5.53 -35.30
N LEU A 188 -14.79 -5.17 -35.94
CA LEU A 188 -14.69 -5.10 -37.40
C LEU A 188 -14.84 -6.49 -38.05
N VAL A 189 -14.17 -7.51 -37.51
CA VAL A 189 -14.31 -8.90 -37.98
C VAL A 189 -15.76 -9.39 -37.83
N SER A 190 -16.41 -9.04 -36.71
CA SER A 190 -17.80 -9.42 -36.45
C SER A 190 -18.76 -8.76 -37.45
N LEU A 191 -18.57 -7.47 -37.75
CA LEU A 191 -19.37 -6.75 -38.75
C LEU A 191 -19.20 -7.33 -40.17
N LEU A 192 -17.97 -7.67 -40.56
CA LEU A 192 -17.71 -8.30 -41.86
C LEU A 192 -18.39 -9.67 -41.98
N ASN A 193 -18.40 -10.46 -40.91
CA ASN A 193 -19.12 -11.74 -40.89
C ASN A 193 -20.63 -11.57 -41.03
N ILE A 194 -21.23 -10.58 -40.36
CA ILE A 194 -22.67 -10.26 -40.50
C ILE A 194 -22.98 -9.84 -41.93
N PHE A 195 -22.14 -8.99 -42.53
CA PHE A 195 -22.31 -8.53 -43.90
C PHE A 195 -22.21 -9.67 -44.92
N ALA A 196 -21.21 -10.55 -44.77
CA ALA A 196 -21.06 -11.73 -45.61
C ALA A 196 -22.25 -12.69 -45.50
N PHE A 197 -22.77 -12.90 -44.29
CA PHE A 197 -23.95 -13.74 -44.05
C PHE A 197 -25.22 -13.14 -44.69
N TYR A 198 -25.43 -11.83 -44.54
CA TYR A 198 -26.52 -11.10 -45.18
C TYR A 198 -26.46 -11.21 -46.71
N PHE A 199 -25.28 -11.04 -47.30
CA PHE A 199 -25.05 -11.16 -48.73
C PHE A 199 -25.32 -12.59 -49.25
N LEU A 200 -24.90 -13.62 -48.51
CA LEU A 200 -25.17 -15.02 -48.87
C LEU A 200 -26.67 -15.36 -48.81
N ILE A 201 -27.43 -14.76 -47.89
CA ILE A 201 -28.89 -14.93 -47.83
C ILE A 201 -29.57 -14.25 -49.02
N GLN A 202 -29.16 -13.03 -49.37
CA GLN A 202 -29.68 -12.31 -50.55
C GLN A 202 -29.46 -13.12 -51.83
N LYS A 203 -28.27 -13.71 -52.00
CA LYS A 203 -27.91 -14.50 -53.19
C LYS A 203 -28.65 -15.84 -53.30
N LYS A 204 -29.20 -16.37 -52.20
CA LYS A 204 -30.02 -17.60 -52.20
C LYS A 204 -31.50 -17.35 -52.55
N LYS A 205 -31.95 -16.10 -52.59
CA LYS A 205 -33.34 -15.72 -52.92
C LYS A 205 -33.55 -15.39 -54.42
N GLN A 206 -32.48 -15.33 -55.22
CA GLN A 206 -32.52 -15.33 -56.68
C GLN A 206 -32.32 -16.75 -57.21
#